data_AF-A0A9E1ISB8-F1
#
_entry.id   AF-A0A9E1ISB8-F1
#
_cell.length_a   1.000
_cell.length_b   1.000
_cell.length_c   1.000
_cell.angle_alpha   90.00
_cell.angle_beta   90.00
_cell.angle_gamma   90.00
#
_symmetry.space_group_name_H-M   'P 1'
#
loop_
_entity.id
_entity.type
_entity.pdbx_description
1 polymer ?
#
loop_
_entity_poly.entity_id
_entity_poly.type
_entity_poly.pdbx_seq_one_letter_code
_entity_poly.pdbx_strand_id
1 'polypeptide(L)' 'SGRSGRFPLAPMLFDAVDRGILSGEQYRGQWSDVGTPERLEILQ' A
#
# COMPACT_ATOMS: atom_id res chain seq x y z
N SER A 1 -8.14 21.14 18.35
CA SER A 1 -6.80 21.11 17.72
C SER A 1 -6.61 19.76 17.04
N GLY A 2 -7.08 19.63 15.79
CA GLY A 2 -6.86 18.40 15.02
C GLY A 2 -5.42 18.38 14.50
N ARG A 3 -4.65 17.36 14.84
CA ARG A 3 -3.28 17.20 14.31
C ARG A 3 -3.36 16.96 12.80
N SER A 4 -3.04 17.98 12.01
CA SER A 4 -2.70 17.83 10.60
C SER A 4 -1.27 17.29 10.50
N GLY A 5 -1.12 15.96 10.41
CA GLY A 5 0.18 15.28 10.37
C GLY A 5 0.21 14.13 9.37
N ARG A 6 1.41 13.70 8.96
CA ARG A 6 1.63 12.45 8.22
C ARG A 6 1.67 11.30 9.21
N PHE A 7 0.88 10.27 8.93
CA PHE A 7 0.86 9.05 9.73
C PHE A 7 1.21 7.87 8.83
N PRO A 8 1.96 6.87 9.33
CA PRO A 8 2.24 5.66 8.58
C PRO A 8 0.94 4.87 8.36
N LEU A 9 0.72 4.42 7.13
CA LEU A 9 -0.47 3.64 6.79
C LEU A 9 -0.46 2.24 7.42
N ALA A 10 0.72 1.61 7.51
CA ALA A 10 0.82 0.22 7.96
C ALA A 10 0.24 -0.04 9.36
N PRO A 11 0.54 0.75 10.41
CA PRO A 11 -0.08 0.56 11.73
C PRO A 11 -1.61 0.68 11.72
N MET A 12 -2.17 1.54 10.86
CA MET A 12 -3.62 1.69 10.74
C MET A 12 -4.27 0.45 10.09
N LEU A 13 -3.60 -0.15 9.11
CA LEU A 13 -4.07 -1.38 8.48
C LEU A 13 -3.99 -2.57 9.44
N PHE A 14 -2.93 -2.67 10.26
CA PHE A 14 -2.82 -3.72 11.27
C PHE A 14 -3.92 -3.63 12.34
N ASP A 15 -4.26 -2.43 12.84
CA ASP A 15 -5.42 -2.24 13.74
C ASP A 15 -6.74 -2.73 13.09
N ALA A 16 -6.94 -2.45 11.81
CA ALA A 16 -8.12 -2.89 11.08
C ALA A 16 -8.16 -4.42 10.88
N VAL A 17 -7.01 -5.08 10.76
CA VAL A 17 -6.89 -6.55 10.77
C VAL A 17 -7.30 -7.10 12.13
N ASP A 18 -6.74 -6.58 13.22
CA ASP A 18 -7.03 -7.05 14.59
C ASP A 18 -8.51 -6.91 14.94
N ARG A 19 -9.17 -5.88 14.39
CA ARG A 19 -10.61 -5.62 14.55
C ARG A 19 -11.50 -6.41 13.58
N GLY A 20 -10.91 -7.16 12.63
CA GLY A 20 -11.65 -7.95 11.64
C GLY A 20 -12.46 -7.11 10.65
N ILE A 21 -12.07 -5.85 10.41
CA ILE A 21 -12.79 -4.91 9.54
C ILE A 21 -12.07 -4.62 8.23
N LEU A 22 -10.91 -5.23 8.00
CA LEU A 22 -10.17 -5.11 6.75
C LEU A 22 -10.49 -6.28 5.81
N SER A 23 -10.85 -5.96 4.57
CA SER A 23 -10.95 -6.93 3.47
C SER A 23 -9.86 -6.68 2.42
N GLY A 24 -9.69 -7.63 1.50
CA GLY A 24 -8.78 -7.49 0.37
C GLY A 24 -9.20 -8.39 -0.78
N GLU A 25 -8.63 -8.15 -1.96
CA GLU A 25 -8.86 -8.94 -3.15
C GLU A 25 -7.53 -9.34 -3.80
N GLN A 26 -7.55 -10.44 -4.56
CA GLN A 26 -6.37 -10.92 -5.28
C GLN A 26 -6.37 -10.36 -6.70
N TYR A 27 -5.48 -9.40 -6.96
CA TYR A 27 -5.18 -8.99 -8.33
C TYR A 27 -4.35 -10.08 -9.05
N ARG A 28 -4.82 -10.54 -10.20
CA ARG A 28 -4.22 -11.65 -10.98
C ARG A 28 -3.50 -11.20 -12.25
N GLY A 29 -3.51 -9.90 -12.53
CA GLY A 29 -2.77 -9.33 -13.65
C GLY A 29 -1.30 -9.15 -13.34
N GLN A 30 -0.55 -8.66 -14.32
CA GLN A 30 0.83 -8.24 -14.12
C GLN A 30 0.87 -6.95 -13.30
N TRP A 31 1.76 -6.89 -12.32
CA TRP A 31 2.02 -5.72 -11.49
C TRP A 31 3.53 -5.54 -11.34
N SER A 32 4.00 -4.30 -11.31
CA SER A 32 5.42 -3.97 -11.12
C SER A 32 5.58 -2.69 -10.31
N ASP A 33 6.47 -2.72 -9.32
CA ASP A 33 6.78 -1.59 -8.44
C ASP A 33 7.81 -0.64 -9.06
N VAL A 34 7.36 0.33 -9.85
CA VAL A 34 8.23 1.27 -10.57
C VAL A 34 8.61 2.47 -9.69
N GLY A 35 9.56 2.24 -8.79
CA GLY A 35 10.09 3.27 -7.87
C GLY A 35 11.36 3.98 -8.36
N THR A 36 11.99 3.50 -9.44
CA THR A 36 13.22 4.07 -10.01
C THR A 36 13.18 4.00 -11.55
N PRO A 37 13.99 4.80 -12.29
CA PRO A 37 14.07 4.72 -13.74
C PRO A 37 14.46 3.33 -14.27
N GLU A 38 15.39 2.64 -13.61
CA GLU A 38 15.86 1.31 -14.01
C GLU A 38 14.73 0.27 -13.91
N ARG A 39 13.81 0.42 -12.95
CA ARG A 39 12.62 -0.43 -12.83
C ARG A 39 11.56 -0.15 -13.89
N LEU A 40 11.60 1.02 -14.54
CA LEU A 40 10.77 1.30 -15.70
C LEU A 40 11.36 0.67 -16.97
N GLU A 41 12.68 0.74 -17.13
CA GLU A 41 13.38 0.22 -18.30
C GLU A 41 13.13 -1.27 -18.53
N ILE A 42 12.99 -2.08 -17.47
CA ILE A 42 12.68 -3.51 -17.58
C ILE A 42 11.27 -3.82 -18.12
N LEU A 43 10.39 -2.82 -18.25
CA LEU A 43 9.01 -2.96 -18.74
C LEU A 43 8.81 -2.41 -20.17
N GLN A 44 9.84 -1.78 -20.74
CA GLN A 44 9.82 -1.16 -22.08
C GLN A 44 10.53 -2.05 -23.11
#